data_AF-A0A951H4N0-F1
#
_entry.id   AF-A0A951H4N0-F1
#
_cell.length_a   1.000
_cell.length_b   1.000
_cell.length_c   1.000
_cell.angle_alpha   90.00
_cell.angle_beta   90.00
_cell.angle_gamma   90.00
#
_symmetry.space_group_name_H-M   'P 1'
#
loop_
_entity.id
_entity.type
_entity.pdbx_description
1 polymer ?
#
loop_
_entity_poly.entity_id
_entity_poly.type
_entity_poly.pdbx_seq_one_letter_code
_entity_poly.pdbx_strand_id
1 'polypeptide(L)'
;MPRKTVQAMMEEFFYRELIKYLKLAEEKRRWNPFKDIHWAEANPDTSDTLAHCVETFCAVEMYLPDFTSKMLNMIRRSRGRAWFHVNWGYEESKHSIALESWLLASGHRTEEQRKAAEEALLGAEWELPFDHPRQMVAYTMIQELATFWNYRNLEKIATKEKDWALVGALRLISVDERVHYNFYRNAVKEWMKHDDQGMVEDLKYVFDNFIMPGKSQIPGYDESARILAKTGIYGPREYVKLVKNPILEDLGLDKDFHLMEEREAQYKADREAREAALQREQIIVGNGHAIPKNGSSTNPHPLNSKALNEQLENNKARRNGASRSNAENGNGHQRSPLLDAIGMEPKRRAAGTSQSLIVPDAPGLPPGEEGHENGNGAIIRPVPQDDGGGATNGERLPGSRGMDKLDALDQQLIVEGDEKSNNAEEMRAERRKIRSNRIKNDRLRRMPPEES
;
A
#
# COMPACT_ATOMS: atom_id res chain seq x y z
N MET A 1 -10.58 -35.93 11.73
CA MET A 1 -9.57 -35.08 11.07
C MET A 1 -9.06 -34.07 12.09
N PRO A 2 -7.75 -33.94 12.32
CA PRO A 2 -7.23 -32.89 13.19
C PRO A 2 -7.52 -31.50 12.59
N ARG A 3 -7.81 -30.51 13.45
CA ARG A 3 -8.10 -29.12 13.04
C ARG A 3 -6.80 -28.49 12.50
N LYS A 4 -6.86 -27.91 11.30
CA LYS A 4 -5.72 -27.19 10.71
C LYS A 4 -5.35 -25.97 11.57
N THR A 5 -4.06 -25.65 11.64
CA THR A 5 -3.59 -24.41 12.26
C THR A 5 -4.02 -23.21 11.42
N VAL A 6 -4.11 -22.01 12.03
CA VAL A 6 -4.41 -20.77 11.29
C VAL A 6 -3.42 -20.55 10.15
N GLN A 7 -2.14 -20.80 10.39
CA GLN A 7 -1.11 -20.71 9.36
C GLN A 7 -1.38 -21.64 8.16
N ALA A 8 -1.80 -22.89 8.41
CA ALA A 8 -2.11 -23.83 7.33
C ALA A 8 -3.38 -23.42 6.56
N MET A 9 -4.39 -22.88 7.26
CA MET A 9 -5.60 -22.36 6.62
C MET A 9 -5.31 -21.14 5.75
N MET A 10 -4.46 -20.23 6.23
CA MET A 10 -4.01 -19.07 5.46
C MET A 10 -3.17 -19.47 4.24
N GLU A 11 -2.28 -20.46 4.35
CA GLU A 11 -1.50 -20.93 3.20
C GLU A 11 -2.40 -21.51 2.10
N GLU A 12 -3.40 -22.31 2.47
CA GLU A 12 -4.38 -22.84 1.52
C GLU A 12 -5.22 -21.74 0.86
N PHE A 13 -5.59 -20.70 1.62
CA PHE A 13 -6.24 -19.51 1.09
C PHE A 13 -5.34 -18.80 0.06
N PHE A 14 -4.08 -18.50 0.41
CA PHE A 14 -3.17 -17.77 -0.47
C PHE A 14 -2.87 -18.56 -1.74
N TYR A 15 -2.67 -19.87 -1.63
CA TYR A 15 -2.45 -20.70 -2.82
C TYR A 15 -3.66 -20.69 -3.74
N ARG A 16 -4.88 -20.79 -3.20
CA ARG A 16 -6.11 -20.71 -4.00
C ARG A 16 -6.28 -19.35 -4.67
N GLU A 17 -6.07 -18.25 -3.94
CA GLU A 17 -6.16 -16.90 -4.51
C GLU A 17 -5.08 -16.69 -5.58
N LEU A 18 -3.86 -17.20 -5.39
CA LEU A 18 -2.80 -17.18 -6.41
C LEU A 18 -3.24 -17.88 -7.71
N ILE A 19 -3.77 -19.11 -7.62
CA ILE A 19 -4.20 -19.85 -8.81
C ILE A 19 -5.32 -19.11 -9.55
N LYS A 20 -6.29 -18.58 -8.81
CA LYS A 20 -7.36 -17.75 -9.39
C LYS A 20 -6.81 -16.49 -10.05
N TYR A 21 -5.86 -15.83 -9.40
CA TYR A 21 -5.20 -14.64 -9.90
C TYR A 21 -4.49 -14.91 -11.22
N LEU A 22 -3.61 -15.92 -11.25
CA LEU A 22 -2.82 -16.26 -12.44
C LEU A 22 -3.72 -16.62 -13.61
N LYS A 23 -4.75 -17.44 -13.39
CA LYS A 23 -5.70 -17.81 -14.44
C LYS A 23 -6.34 -16.57 -15.08
N LEU A 24 -6.84 -15.63 -14.26
CA LEU A 24 -7.47 -14.41 -14.78
C LEU A 24 -6.46 -13.47 -15.43
N ALA A 25 -5.23 -13.41 -14.92
CA ALA A 25 -4.15 -12.61 -15.52
C ALA A 25 -3.86 -13.10 -16.95
N GLU A 26 -3.56 -14.39 -17.11
CA GLU A 26 -3.22 -15.00 -18.40
C GLU A 26 -4.38 -14.96 -19.40
N GLU A 27 -5.63 -15.12 -18.94
CA GLU A 27 -6.79 -15.14 -19.84
C GLU A 27 -7.21 -13.74 -20.31
N LYS A 28 -6.98 -12.68 -19.51
CA LYS A 28 -7.67 -11.40 -19.72
C LYS A 28 -6.87 -10.12 -19.51
N ARG A 29 -5.71 -10.16 -18.83
CA ARG A 29 -5.01 -8.92 -18.40
C ARG A 29 -3.59 -8.78 -18.90
N ARG A 30 -2.98 -9.80 -19.51
CA ARG A 30 -1.60 -9.69 -20.01
C ARG A 30 -1.52 -8.68 -21.15
N TRP A 31 -1.00 -7.49 -20.82
CA TRP A 31 -0.66 -6.44 -21.76
C TRP A 31 0.85 -6.26 -21.91
N ASN A 32 1.26 -5.75 -23.07
CA ASN A 32 2.64 -5.51 -23.49
C ASN A 32 2.85 -3.99 -23.73
N PRO A 33 3.75 -3.32 -23.00
CA PRO A 33 3.95 -1.87 -23.11
C PRO A 33 4.45 -1.40 -24.49
N PHE A 34 5.03 -2.30 -25.29
CA PHE A 34 5.56 -1.99 -26.62
C PHE A 34 4.55 -2.22 -27.76
N LYS A 35 3.39 -2.83 -27.47
CA LYS A 35 2.40 -3.22 -28.50
C LYS A 35 0.99 -2.72 -28.22
N ASP A 36 0.58 -2.72 -26.95
CA ASP A 36 -0.81 -2.45 -26.57
C ASP A 36 -1.04 -0.97 -26.22
N ILE A 37 0.00 -0.13 -26.29
CA ILE A 37 -0.09 1.32 -26.10
C ILE A 37 0.33 2.02 -27.40
N HIS A 38 -0.50 2.93 -27.87
CA HIS A 38 -0.34 3.64 -29.13
C HIS A 38 0.53 4.89 -28.94
N TRP A 39 1.84 4.73 -28.77
CA TRP A 39 2.76 5.85 -28.48
C TRP A 39 2.77 6.97 -29.53
N ALA A 40 2.38 6.68 -30.77
CA ALA A 40 2.22 7.70 -31.82
C ALA A 40 1.07 8.70 -31.53
N GLU A 41 0.17 8.37 -30.59
CA GLU A 41 -0.92 9.23 -30.13
C GLU A 41 -0.56 10.03 -28.86
N ALA A 42 0.71 10.00 -28.44
CA ALA A 42 1.20 10.86 -27.37
C ALA A 42 1.10 12.33 -27.80
N ASN A 43 0.56 13.18 -26.93
CA ASN A 43 0.30 14.57 -27.24
C ASN A 43 1.46 15.45 -26.70
N PRO A 44 2.32 16.01 -27.58
CA PRO A 44 3.42 16.87 -27.15
C PRO A 44 2.96 18.22 -26.56
N ASP A 45 1.71 18.62 -26.82
CA ASP A 45 1.14 19.87 -26.31
C ASP A 45 0.53 19.73 -24.90
N THR A 46 0.70 18.57 -24.25
CA THR A 46 0.30 18.37 -22.85
C THR A 46 1.09 19.26 -21.90
N SER A 47 0.51 19.56 -20.74
CA SER A 47 1.09 20.50 -19.79
C SER A 47 2.34 19.94 -19.09
N ASP A 48 3.31 20.80 -18.81
CA ASP A 48 4.46 20.45 -17.95
C ASP A 48 4.03 19.92 -16.58
N THR A 49 2.86 20.37 -16.09
CA THR A 49 2.27 19.86 -14.84
C THR A 49 1.85 18.41 -14.97
N LEU A 50 1.22 18.01 -16.07
CA LEU A 50 0.88 16.61 -16.34
C LEU A 50 2.14 15.76 -16.43
N ALA A 51 3.14 16.24 -17.19
CA ALA A 51 4.41 15.55 -17.34
C ALA A 51 5.15 15.38 -16.00
N HIS A 52 5.16 16.41 -15.16
CA HIS A 52 5.73 16.32 -13.81
C HIS A 52 5.01 15.32 -12.91
N CYS A 53 3.68 15.23 -13.01
CA CYS A 53 2.92 14.21 -12.26
C CYS A 53 3.25 12.79 -12.73
N VAL A 54 3.40 12.57 -14.05
CA VAL A 54 3.82 11.28 -14.60
C VAL A 54 5.23 10.90 -14.14
N GLU A 55 6.18 11.85 -14.21
CA GLU A 55 7.55 11.65 -13.73
C GLU A 55 7.59 11.33 -12.22
N THR A 56 6.76 11.98 -11.41
CA THR A 56 6.66 11.69 -9.97
C THR A 56 6.21 10.25 -9.71
N PHE A 57 5.22 9.75 -10.44
CA PHE A 57 4.77 8.36 -10.29
C PHE A 57 5.79 7.38 -10.85
N CYS A 58 6.39 7.69 -12.00
CA CYS A 58 7.49 6.89 -12.56
C CYS A 58 8.62 6.71 -11.54
N ALA A 59 9.03 7.78 -10.84
CA ALA A 59 10.06 7.74 -9.81
C ALA A 59 9.72 6.82 -8.63
N VAL A 60 8.45 6.72 -8.24
CA VAL A 60 8.01 5.76 -7.21
C VAL A 60 8.10 4.33 -7.74
N GLU A 61 7.62 4.08 -8.96
CA GLU A 61 7.63 2.75 -9.58
C GLU A 61 9.04 2.18 -9.81
N MET A 62 10.05 3.06 -9.94
CA MET A 62 11.44 2.64 -10.10
C MET A 62 12.02 1.96 -8.85
N TYR A 63 11.41 2.10 -7.67
CA TYR A 63 11.80 1.37 -6.46
C TYR A 63 11.30 -0.08 -6.41
N LEU A 64 10.73 -0.61 -7.50
CA LEU A 64 10.29 -1.99 -7.62
C LEU A 64 11.31 -3.05 -7.15
N PRO A 65 12.64 -2.94 -7.44
CA PRO A 65 13.62 -3.88 -6.92
C PRO A 65 13.62 -3.97 -5.38
N ASP A 66 13.41 -2.85 -4.69
CA ASP A 66 13.35 -2.80 -3.22
C ASP A 66 12.03 -3.40 -2.72
N PHE A 67 10.90 -3.03 -3.36
CA PHE A 67 9.59 -3.58 -3.03
C PHE A 67 9.56 -5.11 -3.18
N THR A 68 10.18 -5.62 -4.24
CA THR A 68 10.22 -7.07 -4.52
C THR A 68 11.18 -7.80 -3.60
N SER A 69 12.45 -7.41 -3.55
CA SER A 69 13.48 -8.13 -2.81
C SER A 69 13.18 -8.21 -1.31
N LYS A 70 12.81 -7.08 -0.68
CA LYS A 70 12.57 -6.99 0.75
C LYS A 70 11.31 -7.74 1.16
N MET A 71 10.23 -7.62 0.38
CA MET A 71 9.01 -8.38 0.64
C MET A 71 9.24 -9.88 0.45
N LEU A 72 9.94 -10.32 -0.60
CA LEU A 72 10.22 -11.74 -0.84
C LEU A 72 11.00 -12.36 0.32
N ASN A 73 12.00 -11.67 0.85
CA ASN A 73 12.75 -12.12 2.03
C ASN A 73 11.82 -12.36 3.23
N MET A 74 10.81 -11.51 3.42
CA MET A 74 9.83 -11.62 4.49
C MET A 74 8.84 -12.79 4.29
N ILE A 75 8.42 -13.06 3.05
CA ILE A 75 7.27 -13.95 2.78
C ILE A 75 7.64 -15.30 2.13
N ARG A 76 8.92 -15.56 1.83
CA ARG A 76 9.40 -16.75 1.08
C ARG A 76 8.94 -18.11 1.59
N ARG A 77 8.49 -18.22 2.84
CA ARG A 77 7.99 -19.46 3.45
C ARG A 77 6.54 -19.79 3.08
N SER A 78 5.83 -18.87 2.43
CA SER A 78 4.48 -19.06 1.91
C SER A 78 4.54 -19.12 0.38
N ARG A 79 4.15 -20.26 -0.20
CA ARG A 79 4.15 -20.42 -1.65
C ARG A 79 3.13 -19.49 -2.28
N GLY A 80 1.91 -19.45 -1.73
CA GLY A 80 0.84 -18.59 -2.23
C GLY A 80 1.22 -17.11 -2.26
N ARG A 81 1.82 -16.60 -1.17
CA ARG A 81 2.24 -15.19 -1.08
C ARG A 81 3.47 -14.90 -1.95
N ALA A 82 4.53 -15.70 -1.82
CA ALA A 82 5.78 -15.42 -2.52
C ALA A 82 5.61 -15.50 -4.04
N TRP A 83 4.86 -16.48 -4.55
CA TRP A 83 4.64 -16.61 -5.99
C TRP A 83 3.66 -15.56 -6.53
N PHE A 84 2.68 -15.14 -5.73
CA PHE A 84 1.89 -13.96 -6.06
C PHE A 84 2.79 -12.74 -6.19
N HIS A 85 3.70 -12.52 -5.22
CA HIS A 85 4.59 -11.36 -5.20
C HIS A 85 5.57 -11.33 -6.37
N VAL A 86 6.07 -12.49 -6.82
CA VAL A 86 6.87 -12.58 -8.04
C VAL A 86 6.05 -12.16 -9.26
N ASN A 87 4.81 -12.62 -9.37
CA ASN A 87 3.94 -12.24 -10.47
C ASN A 87 3.55 -10.76 -10.42
N TRP A 88 3.21 -10.26 -9.23
CA TRP A 88 2.97 -8.85 -8.95
C TRP A 88 4.17 -8.03 -9.46
N GLY A 89 5.39 -8.40 -9.07
CA GLY A 89 6.60 -7.71 -9.51
C GLY A 89 6.80 -7.71 -11.03
N TYR A 90 6.39 -8.77 -11.74
CA TYR A 90 6.39 -8.73 -13.21
C TYR A 90 5.36 -7.75 -13.77
N GLU A 91 4.16 -7.68 -13.20
CA GLU A 91 3.14 -6.72 -13.64
C GLU A 91 3.59 -5.27 -13.39
N GLU A 92 4.09 -5.00 -12.18
CA GLU A 92 4.67 -3.70 -11.78
C GLU A 92 5.86 -3.28 -12.64
N SER A 93 6.69 -4.22 -13.10
CA SER A 93 7.86 -3.89 -13.93
C SER A 93 7.48 -3.17 -15.22
N LYS A 94 6.23 -3.29 -15.67
CA LYS A 94 5.72 -2.61 -16.86
C LYS A 94 5.26 -1.18 -16.58
N HIS A 95 4.96 -0.82 -15.33
CA HIS A 95 4.36 0.47 -14.98
C HIS A 95 5.35 1.60 -15.19
N SER A 96 6.54 1.53 -14.56
CA SER A 96 7.62 2.50 -14.79
C SER A 96 8.00 2.58 -16.26
N ILE A 97 8.12 1.44 -16.96
CA ILE A 97 8.40 1.38 -18.41
C ILE A 97 7.35 2.14 -19.22
N ALA A 98 6.06 1.97 -18.93
CA ALA A 98 4.99 2.65 -19.65
C ALA A 98 4.97 4.17 -19.38
N LEU A 99 5.15 4.58 -18.13
CA LEU A 99 5.22 6.00 -17.76
C LEU A 99 6.46 6.68 -18.37
N GLU A 100 7.61 6.01 -18.35
CA GLU A 100 8.86 6.46 -18.97
C GLU A 100 8.72 6.54 -20.50
N SER A 101 8.14 5.51 -21.13
CA SER A 101 7.90 5.48 -22.57
C SER A 101 7.03 6.65 -23.02
N TRP A 102 6.03 7.02 -22.22
CA TRP A 102 5.21 8.21 -22.52
C TRP A 102 6.00 9.51 -22.39
N LEU A 103 6.83 9.67 -21.37
CA LEU A 103 7.66 10.88 -21.18
C LEU A 103 8.58 11.13 -22.39
N LEU A 104 9.13 10.05 -22.97
CA LEU A 104 9.93 10.12 -24.19
C LEU A 104 9.06 10.35 -25.44
N ALA A 105 7.98 9.59 -25.61
CA ALA A 105 7.13 9.65 -26.81
C ALA A 105 6.42 11.00 -26.97
N SER A 106 6.02 11.62 -25.86
CA SER A 106 5.44 12.97 -25.83
C SER A 106 6.48 14.07 -26.05
N GLY A 107 7.77 13.78 -25.94
CA GLY A 107 8.85 14.77 -26.04
C GLY A 107 9.06 15.61 -24.77
N HIS A 108 8.33 15.33 -23.69
CA HIS A 108 8.49 16.02 -22.40
C HIS A 108 9.85 15.75 -21.74
N ARG A 109 10.45 14.60 -22.02
CA ARG A 109 11.80 14.25 -21.59
C ARG A 109 12.63 13.73 -22.76
N THR A 110 13.90 14.11 -22.74
CA THR A 110 14.95 13.52 -23.58
C THR A 110 15.49 12.24 -22.96
N GLU A 111 16.18 11.43 -23.76
CA GLU A 111 16.86 10.22 -23.27
C GLU A 111 17.94 10.57 -22.23
N GLU A 112 18.59 11.73 -22.36
CA GLU A 112 19.56 12.24 -21.39
C GLU A 112 18.90 12.59 -20.04
N GLN A 113 17.74 13.27 -20.07
CA GLN A 113 16.99 13.58 -18.85
C GLN A 113 16.46 12.32 -18.17
N ARG A 114 15.99 11.34 -18.94
CA ARG A 114 15.55 10.04 -18.45
C ARG A 114 16.66 9.32 -17.68
N LYS A 115 17.86 9.21 -18.27
CA LYS A 115 19.03 8.61 -17.61
C LYS A 115 19.44 9.36 -16.35
N ALA A 116 19.43 10.69 -16.38
CA ALA A 116 19.79 11.49 -15.22
C ALA A 116 18.80 11.28 -14.05
N ALA A 117 17.50 11.16 -14.35
CA ALA A 117 16.49 10.84 -13.34
C ALA A 117 16.70 9.42 -12.75
N GLU A 118 16.97 8.44 -13.60
CA GLU A 118 17.30 7.07 -13.20
C GLU A 118 18.51 7.02 -12.25
N GLU A 119 19.62 7.66 -12.64
CA GLU A 119 20.85 7.74 -11.82
C GLU A 119 20.60 8.41 -10.47
N ALA A 120 19.75 9.45 -10.42
CA ALA A 120 19.42 10.15 -9.18
C ALA A 120 18.63 9.26 -8.20
N LEU A 121 17.78 8.37 -8.70
CA LEU A 121 16.94 7.50 -7.88
C LEU A 121 17.69 6.27 -7.36
N LEU A 122 18.58 5.69 -8.19
CA LEU A 122 19.36 4.50 -7.85
C LEU A 122 20.38 4.71 -6.71
N GLY A 123 20.63 5.96 -6.32
CA GLY A 123 21.49 6.30 -5.19
C GLY A 123 20.85 6.12 -3.82
N ALA A 124 19.54 5.84 -3.75
CA ALA A 124 18.79 5.68 -2.51
C ALA A 124 18.03 4.35 -2.51
N GLU A 125 17.72 3.85 -1.31
CA GLU A 125 17.00 2.59 -1.11
C GLU A 125 15.69 2.85 -0.36
N TRP A 126 14.60 2.21 -0.79
CA TRP A 126 13.34 2.23 -0.07
C TRP A 126 13.31 1.14 1.00
N GLU A 127 12.94 1.49 2.23
CA GLU A 127 12.85 0.54 3.35
C GLU A 127 11.42 0.12 3.65
N LEU A 128 11.26 -1.13 4.12
CA LEU A 128 9.98 -1.62 4.61
C LEU A 128 9.49 -0.74 5.78
N PRO A 129 8.28 -0.16 5.71
CA PRO A 129 7.75 0.66 6.80
C PRO A 129 7.30 -0.19 8.00
N PHE A 130 7.11 -1.50 7.80
CA PHE A 130 6.69 -2.44 8.83
C PHE A 130 7.51 -3.74 8.75
N ASP A 131 7.93 -4.27 9.89
CA ASP A 131 8.69 -5.51 10.01
C ASP A 131 7.80 -6.76 10.12
N HIS A 132 6.49 -6.56 10.35
CA HIS A 132 5.52 -7.64 10.50
C HIS A 132 4.82 -7.98 9.17
N PRO A 133 4.81 -9.27 8.73
CA PRO A 133 4.23 -9.65 7.45
C PRO A 133 2.74 -9.36 7.28
N ARG A 134 1.96 -9.33 8.37
CA ARG A 134 0.52 -9.00 8.30
C ARG A 134 0.29 -7.49 8.21
N GLN A 135 1.13 -6.69 8.85
CA GLN A 135 1.12 -5.23 8.71
C GLN A 135 1.53 -4.82 7.29
N MET A 136 2.53 -5.49 6.71
CA MET A 136 2.89 -5.28 5.31
C MET A 136 1.75 -5.61 4.34
N VAL A 137 0.93 -6.65 4.60
CA VAL A 137 -0.28 -6.91 3.79
C VAL A 137 -1.28 -5.76 3.88
N ALA A 138 -1.50 -5.20 5.07
CA ALA A 138 -2.37 -4.03 5.24
C ALA A 138 -1.78 -2.78 4.56
N TYR A 139 -0.47 -2.55 4.70
CA TYR A 139 0.22 -1.44 4.05
C TYR A 139 0.09 -1.51 2.54
N THR A 140 0.39 -2.68 1.93
CA THR A 140 0.28 -2.84 0.48
C THR A 140 -1.16 -2.71 0.04
N MET A 141 -2.15 -3.26 0.76
CA MET A 141 -3.57 -3.02 0.45
C MET A 141 -3.91 -1.51 0.37
N ILE A 142 -3.40 -0.70 1.30
CA ILE A 142 -3.67 0.74 1.30
C ILE A 142 -2.94 1.43 0.15
N GLN A 143 -1.68 1.05 -0.13
CA GLN A 143 -0.91 1.60 -1.24
C GLN A 143 -1.58 1.32 -2.59
N GLU A 144 -1.97 0.07 -2.85
CA GLU A 144 -2.58 -0.37 -4.12
C GLU A 144 -3.90 0.35 -4.43
N LEU A 145 -4.69 0.66 -3.40
CA LEU A 145 -5.88 1.48 -3.60
C LEU A 145 -5.54 2.96 -3.83
N ALA A 146 -4.47 3.46 -3.22
CA ALA A 146 -4.00 4.82 -3.45
C ALA A 146 -3.47 4.99 -4.89
N THR A 147 -2.61 4.10 -5.35
CA THR A 147 -2.05 4.08 -6.72
C THR A 147 -3.16 3.91 -7.78
N PHE A 148 -4.14 3.03 -7.55
CA PHE A 148 -5.34 2.96 -8.40
C PHE A 148 -5.99 4.32 -8.61
N TRP A 149 -6.22 5.08 -7.54
CA TRP A 149 -6.84 6.40 -7.63
C TRP A 149 -5.90 7.47 -8.20
N ASN A 150 -4.59 7.38 -7.94
CA ASN A 150 -3.58 8.25 -8.54
C ASN A 150 -3.65 8.16 -10.07
N TYR A 151 -3.56 6.94 -10.61
CA TYR A 151 -3.59 6.71 -12.04
C TYR A 151 -4.96 7.03 -12.66
N ARG A 152 -6.06 6.68 -11.98
CA ARG A 152 -7.41 7.02 -12.46
C ARG A 152 -7.68 8.53 -12.47
N ASN A 153 -7.13 9.29 -11.52
CA ASN A 153 -7.28 10.74 -11.49
C ASN A 153 -6.34 11.42 -12.51
N LEU A 154 -5.13 10.90 -12.68
CA LEU A 154 -4.21 11.36 -13.71
C LEU A 154 -4.78 11.11 -15.12
N GLU A 155 -5.44 9.96 -15.35
CA GLU A 155 -6.12 9.63 -16.62
C GLU A 155 -7.19 10.66 -16.97
N LYS A 156 -7.93 11.18 -15.98
CA LYS A 156 -8.94 12.23 -16.22
C LYS A 156 -8.30 13.53 -16.69
N ILE A 157 -7.10 13.85 -16.23
CA ILE A 157 -6.35 15.04 -16.67
C ILE A 157 -5.83 14.79 -18.08
N ALA A 158 -5.17 13.66 -18.33
CA ALA A 158 -4.71 13.25 -19.66
C ALA A 158 -5.85 13.27 -20.70
N THR A 159 -7.04 12.80 -20.32
CA THR A 159 -8.24 12.84 -21.17
C THR A 159 -8.65 14.27 -21.53
N LYS A 160 -8.60 15.21 -20.56
CA LYS A 160 -8.91 16.63 -20.80
C LYS A 160 -7.88 17.29 -21.72
N GLU A 161 -6.63 16.88 -21.60
CA GLU A 161 -5.52 17.32 -22.44
C GLU A 161 -5.40 16.51 -23.75
N LYS A 162 -6.34 15.60 -24.02
CA LYS A 162 -6.46 14.80 -25.25
C LYS A 162 -5.22 13.96 -25.58
N ASP A 163 -4.51 13.47 -24.56
CA ASP A 163 -3.41 12.52 -24.73
C ASP A 163 -3.91 11.07 -24.64
N TRP A 164 -4.19 10.46 -25.80
CA TRP A 164 -4.79 9.13 -25.85
C TRP A 164 -3.80 8.01 -25.56
N ALA A 165 -2.50 8.21 -25.82
CA ALA A 165 -1.46 7.26 -25.45
C ALA A 165 -1.36 7.14 -23.92
N LEU A 166 -1.31 8.26 -23.20
CA LEU A 166 -1.26 8.27 -21.74
C LEU A 166 -2.55 7.71 -21.14
N VAL A 167 -3.72 8.06 -21.69
CA VAL A 167 -5.00 7.50 -21.25
C VAL A 167 -5.01 5.97 -21.38
N GLY A 168 -4.52 5.43 -22.50
CA GLY A 168 -4.39 3.99 -22.69
C GLY A 168 -3.47 3.34 -21.67
N ALA A 169 -2.28 3.92 -21.46
CA ALA A 169 -1.31 3.43 -20.48
C ALA A 169 -1.87 3.41 -19.05
N LEU A 170 -2.46 4.53 -18.61
CA LEU A 170 -2.98 4.69 -17.25
C LEU A 170 -4.17 3.77 -16.97
N ARG A 171 -4.99 3.45 -17.97
CA ARG A 171 -6.06 2.45 -17.83
C ARG A 171 -5.53 1.05 -17.58
N LEU A 172 -4.50 0.64 -18.34
CA LEU A 172 -3.87 -0.67 -18.18
C LEU A 172 -3.24 -0.79 -16.79
N ILE A 173 -2.48 0.23 -16.38
CA ILE A 173 -1.87 0.30 -15.04
C ILE A 173 -2.96 0.25 -13.96
N SER A 174 -3.98 1.11 -14.02
CA SER A 174 -5.06 1.15 -13.01
C SER A 174 -5.81 -0.18 -12.86
N VAL A 175 -5.95 -0.95 -13.94
CA VAL A 175 -6.55 -2.29 -13.87
C VAL A 175 -5.67 -3.24 -13.07
N ASP A 176 -4.35 -3.19 -13.25
CA ASP A 176 -3.40 -3.98 -12.47
C ASP A 176 -3.51 -3.63 -10.96
N GLU A 177 -3.40 -2.34 -10.60
CA GLU A 177 -3.54 -1.84 -9.21
C GLU A 177 -4.83 -2.32 -8.54
N ARG A 178 -5.95 -2.25 -9.26
CA ARG A 178 -7.25 -2.64 -8.70
C ARG A 178 -7.29 -4.14 -8.39
N VAL A 179 -6.66 -4.96 -9.21
CA VAL A 179 -6.62 -6.41 -9.02
C VAL A 179 -5.62 -6.78 -7.93
N HIS A 180 -4.51 -6.06 -7.82
CA HIS A 180 -3.54 -6.20 -6.73
C HIS A 180 -4.16 -5.84 -5.38
N TYR A 181 -4.82 -4.68 -5.30
CA TYR A 181 -5.63 -4.27 -4.15
C TYR A 181 -6.61 -5.37 -3.73
N ASN A 182 -7.34 -5.95 -4.69
CA ASN A 182 -8.31 -7.01 -4.42
C ASN A 182 -7.68 -8.26 -3.79
N PHE A 183 -6.45 -8.63 -4.19
CA PHE A 183 -5.73 -9.75 -3.58
C PHE A 183 -5.41 -9.46 -2.11
N TYR A 184 -4.80 -8.31 -1.81
CA TYR A 184 -4.45 -7.94 -0.43
C TYR A 184 -5.68 -7.71 0.45
N ARG A 185 -6.72 -7.08 -0.09
CA ARG A 185 -8.03 -6.93 0.57
C ARG A 185 -8.64 -8.29 0.93
N ASN A 186 -8.63 -9.25 0.00
CA ASN A 186 -9.13 -10.59 0.30
C ASN A 186 -8.29 -11.26 1.39
N ALA A 187 -6.97 -11.04 1.41
CA ALA A 187 -6.09 -11.56 2.45
C ALA A 187 -6.39 -10.96 3.83
N VAL A 188 -6.63 -9.65 3.91
CA VAL A 188 -7.08 -8.98 5.15
C VAL A 188 -8.41 -9.57 5.63
N LYS A 189 -9.39 -9.70 4.73
CA LYS A 189 -10.69 -10.31 5.07
C LYS A 189 -10.58 -11.76 5.52
N GLU A 190 -9.64 -12.53 4.98
CA GLU A 190 -9.39 -13.88 5.45
C GLU A 190 -8.76 -13.88 6.85
N TRP A 191 -7.76 -13.02 7.10
CA TRP A 191 -7.17 -12.86 8.43
C TRP A 191 -8.21 -12.49 9.49
N MET A 192 -9.13 -11.57 9.19
CA MET A 192 -10.21 -11.19 10.10
C MET A 192 -11.09 -12.38 10.54
N LYS A 193 -11.26 -13.40 9.69
CA LYS A 193 -12.04 -14.60 10.08
C LYS A 193 -11.33 -15.47 11.12
N HIS A 194 -10.00 -15.39 11.20
CA HIS A 194 -9.18 -16.24 12.06
C HIS A 194 -8.60 -15.50 13.28
N ASP A 195 -8.33 -14.20 13.13
CA ASP A 195 -7.79 -13.30 14.15
C ASP A 195 -8.28 -11.87 13.89
N ASP A 196 -9.57 -11.64 14.18
CA ASP A 196 -10.24 -10.36 13.95
C ASP A 196 -9.58 -9.21 14.72
N GLN A 197 -9.43 -9.38 16.04
CA GLN A 197 -8.85 -8.38 16.91
C GLN A 197 -7.41 -8.03 16.49
N GLY A 198 -6.55 -9.03 16.26
CA GLY A 198 -5.16 -8.80 15.88
C GLY A 198 -5.04 -8.15 14.49
N MET A 199 -5.93 -8.46 13.55
CA MET A 199 -5.95 -7.81 12.24
C MET A 199 -6.45 -6.37 12.31
N VAL A 200 -7.46 -6.08 13.14
CA VAL A 200 -7.96 -4.71 13.37
C VAL A 200 -6.90 -3.85 14.05
N GLU A 201 -6.19 -4.39 15.05
CA GLU A 201 -5.06 -3.71 15.70
C GLU A 201 -3.93 -3.38 14.70
N ASP A 202 -3.57 -4.33 13.82
CA ASP A 202 -2.58 -4.11 12.77
C ASP A 202 -3.05 -3.07 11.74
N LEU A 203 -4.32 -3.11 11.29
CA LEU A 203 -4.87 -2.12 10.38
C LEU A 203 -4.80 -0.72 10.97
N LYS A 204 -5.21 -0.57 12.23
CA LYS A 204 -5.15 0.70 12.93
C LYS A 204 -3.71 1.22 13.00
N TYR A 205 -2.78 0.38 13.44
CA TYR A 205 -1.36 0.75 13.50
C TYR A 205 -0.81 1.18 12.14
N VAL A 206 -1.17 0.48 11.06
CA VAL A 206 -0.74 0.83 9.71
C VAL A 206 -1.37 2.13 9.22
N PHE A 207 -2.67 2.37 9.47
CA PHE A 207 -3.33 3.64 9.10
C PHE A 207 -2.69 4.84 9.82
N ASP A 208 -2.39 4.70 11.11
CA ASP A 208 -1.80 5.78 11.91
C ASP A 208 -0.35 6.10 11.51
N ASN A 209 0.36 5.12 10.96
CA ASN A 209 1.78 5.22 10.60
C ASN A 209 2.02 5.12 9.08
N PHE A 210 0.98 5.30 8.26
CA PHE A 210 1.08 5.17 6.82
C PHE A 210 1.97 6.28 6.23
N ILE A 211 2.93 5.88 5.40
CA ILE A 211 3.82 6.79 4.67
C ILE A 211 3.84 6.34 3.21
N MET A 212 3.70 7.30 2.30
CA MET A 212 3.86 7.04 0.85
C MET A 212 5.30 6.60 0.54
N PRO A 213 5.50 5.62 -0.35
CA PRO A 213 6.83 5.26 -0.81
C PRO A 213 7.51 6.45 -1.49
N GLY A 214 8.84 6.46 -1.46
CA GLY A 214 9.66 7.49 -2.10
C GLY A 214 9.78 8.81 -1.32
N LYS A 215 9.05 9.02 -0.21
CA LYS A 215 9.10 10.28 0.56
C LYS A 215 10.51 10.73 0.92
N SER A 216 11.38 9.81 1.32
CA SER A 216 12.77 10.10 1.72
C SER A 216 13.78 9.91 0.59
N GLN A 217 13.42 9.20 -0.47
CA GLN A 217 14.33 8.79 -1.54
C GLN A 217 14.24 9.70 -2.77
N ILE A 218 13.04 10.17 -3.12
CA ILE A 218 12.79 10.95 -4.33
C ILE A 218 13.20 12.42 -4.10
N PRO A 219 14.15 12.97 -4.89
CA PRO A 219 14.51 14.38 -4.79
C PRO A 219 13.31 15.29 -5.07
N GLY A 220 13.10 16.30 -4.21
CA GLY A 220 12.00 17.26 -4.39
C GLY A 220 10.60 16.73 -4.07
N TYR A 221 10.49 15.57 -3.39
CA TYR A 221 9.22 14.91 -3.08
C TYR A 221 8.13 15.85 -2.53
N ASP A 222 8.45 16.73 -1.59
CA ASP A 222 7.46 17.63 -0.97
C ASP A 222 6.88 18.68 -1.93
N GLU A 223 7.61 19.08 -2.97
CA GLU A 223 7.07 19.93 -4.03
C GLU A 223 6.14 19.12 -4.94
N SER A 224 6.57 17.93 -5.37
CA SER A 224 5.76 17.03 -6.19
C SER A 224 4.45 16.65 -5.48
N ALA A 225 4.50 16.33 -4.19
CA ALA A 225 3.32 16.05 -3.37
C ALA A 225 2.36 17.26 -3.29
N ARG A 226 2.89 18.49 -3.22
CA ARG A 226 2.06 19.71 -3.27
C ARG A 226 1.42 19.91 -4.63
N ILE A 227 2.13 19.61 -5.72
CA ILE A 227 1.59 19.69 -7.09
C ILE A 227 0.45 18.67 -7.25
N LEU A 228 0.66 17.40 -6.87
CA LEU A 228 -0.35 16.35 -6.92
C LEU A 228 -1.62 16.71 -6.12
N ALA A 229 -1.47 17.33 -4.95
CA ALA A 229 -2.60 17.78 -4.15
C ALA A 229 -3.34 18.95 -4.81
N LYS A 230 -2.61 19.89 -5.41
CA LYS A 230 -3.19 21.05 -6.10
C LYS A 230 -3.94 20.68 -7.38
N THR A 231 -3.45 19.67 -8.12
CA THR A 231 -4.13 19.14 -9.32
C THR A 231 -5.34 18.27 -8.96
N GLY A 232 -5.50 17.90 -7.68
CA GLY A 232 -6.56 17.01 -7.23
C GLY A 232 -6.33 15.54 -7.62
N ILE A 233 -5.09 15.17 -7.97
CA ILE A 233 -4.73 13.78 -8.24
C ILE A 233 -4.66 13.02 -6.92
N TYR A 234 -3.87 13.53 -5.97
CA TYR A 234 -3.67 12.89 -4.68
C TYR A 234 -3.17 13.86 -3.61
N GLY A 235 -3.72 13.72 -2.41
CA GLY A 235 -3.35 14.47 -1.22
C GLY A 235 -4.07 13.93 0.01
N PRO A 236 -3.96 14.59 1.17
CA PRO A 236 -4.59 14.12 2.40
C PRO A 236 -6.12 13.95 2.28
N ARG A 237 -6.77 14.82 1.51
CA ARG A 237 -8.22 14.75 1.27
C ARG A 237 -8.59 13.52 0.44
N GLU A 238 -7.88 13.30 -0.66
CA GLU A 238 -8.08 12.16 -1.56
C GLU A 238 -7.77 10.85 -0.84
N TYR A 239 -6.71 10.79 -0.03
CA TYR A 239 -6.40 9.64 0.81
C TYR A 239 -7.58 9.26 1.73
N VAL A 240 -8.11 10.21 2.51
CA VAL A 240 -9.24 9.92 3.41
C VAL A 240 -10.47 9.49 2.62
N LYS A 241 -10.83 10.24 1.57
CA LYS A 241 -12.07 10.05 0.82
C LYS A 241 -12.07 8.80 -0.07
N LEU A 242 -10.96 8.53 -0.76
CA LEU A 242 -10.87 7.52 -1.81
C LEU A 242 -10.19 6.23 -1.35
N VAL A 243 -9.41 6.28 -0.27
CA VAL A 243 -8.61 5.14 0.21
C VAL A 243 -9.08 4.68 1.59
N LYS A 244 -8.86 5.48 2.64
CA LYS A 244 -9.12 5.07 4.03
C LYS A 244 -10.59 4.74 4.26
N ASN A 245 -11.50 5.66 3.96
CA ASN A 245 -12.93 5.45 4.23
C ASN A 245 -13.51 4.29 3.40
N PRO A 246 -13.24 4.16 2.09
CA PRO A 246 -13.71 3.01 1.32
C PRO A 246 -13.17 1.66 1.82
N ILE A 247 -11.91 1.59 2.30
CA ILE A 247 -11.37 0.37 2.92
C ILE A 247 -12.14 0.06 4.21
N LEU A 248 -12.33 1.03 5.09
CA LEU A 248 -13.03 0.82 6.35
C LEU A 248 -14.49 0.39 6.14
N GLU A 249 -15.21 1.02 5.20
CA GLU A 249 -16.57 0.62 4.85
C GLU A 249 -16.61 -0.81 4.31
N ASP A 250 -15.69 -1.15 3.41
CA ASP A 250 -15.65 -2.47 2.81
C ASP A 250 -15.30 -3.60 3.81
N LEU A 251 -14.47 -3.29 4.81
CA LEU A 251 -14.13 -4.19 5.91
C LEU A 251 -15.21 -4.20 7.02
N GLY A 252 -16.18 -3.27 6.98
CA GLY A 252 -17.21 -3.11 8.02
C GLY A 252 -16.67 -2.53 9.33
N LEU A 253 -15.60 -1.75 9.26
CA LEU A 253 -14.85 -1.18 10.40
C LEU A 253 -15.05 0.34 10.55
N ASP A 254 -15.89 0.96 9.73
CA ASP A 254 -16.18 2.40 9.73
C ASP A 254 -16.58 2.91 11.12
N LYS A 255 -17.53 2.22 11.77
CA LYS A 255 -18.00 2.59 13.12
C LYS A 255 -16.95 2.34 14.19
N ASP A 256 -16.26 1.21 14.10
CA ASP A 256 -15.26 0.82 15.09
C ASP A 256 -14.07 1.78 15.08
N PHE A 257 -13.59 2.15 13.90
CA PHE A 257 -12.52 3.14 13.75
C PHE A 257 -12.96 4.52 14.21
N HIS A 258 -14.18 4.94 13.89
CA HIS A 258 -14.69 6.22 14.38
C HIS A 258 -14.70 6.28 15.92
N LEU A 259 -15.18 5.23 16.59
CA LEU A 259 -15.17 5.11 18.05
C LEU A 259 -13.74 5.04 18.62
N MET A 260 -12.80 4.40 17.91
CA MET A 260 -11.39 4.39 18.31
C MET A 260 -10.78 5.80 18.24
N GLU A 261 -11.00 6.51 17.14
CA GLU A 261 -10.50 7.88 16.94
C GLU A 261 -11.10 8.87 17.94
N GLU A 262 -12.40 8.77 18.24
CA GLU A 262 -13.06 9.58 19.28
C GLU A 262 -12.44 9.34 20.66
N ARG A 263 -12.21 8.07 21.03
CA ARG A 263 -11.58 7.72 22.31
C ARG A 263 -10.14 8.23 22.40
N GLU A 264 -9.39 8.16 21.31
CA GLU A 264 -8.01 8.68 21.27
C GLU A 264 -7.96 10.20 21.35
N ALA A 265 -8.88 10.89 20.65
CA ALA A 265 -9.01 12.34 20.75
C ALA A 265 -9.35 12.77 22.19
N GLN A 266 -10.27 12.05 22.84
CA GLN A 266 -10.62 12.29 24.24
C GLN A 266 -9.44 12.04 25.18
N TYR A 267 -8.75 10.91 25.04
CA TYR A 267 -7.56 10.59 25.84
C TYR A 267 -6.46 11.63 25.67
N LYS A 268 -6.24 12.10 24.45
CA LYS A 268 -5.26 13.16 24.14
C LYS A 268 -5.65 14.47 24.81
N ALA A 269 -6.91 14.88 24.70
CA ALA A 269 -7.42 16.10 25.33
C ALA A 269 -7.30 16.05 26.86
N ASP A 270 -7.63 14.92 27.48
CA ASP A 270 -7.49 14.70 28.93
C ASP A 270 -6.03 14.78 29.37
N ARG A 271 -5.10 14.22 28.57
CA ARG A 271 -3.67 14.29 28.84
C ARG A 271 -3.14 15.71 28.72
N GLU A 272 -3.49 16.43 27.66
CA GLU A 272 -3.11 17.85 27.46
C GLU A 272 -3.67 18.74 28.57
N ALA A 273 -4.91 18.51 29.01
CA ALA A 273 -5.51 19.22 30.13
C ALA A 273 -4.76 18.94 31.44
N ARG A 274 -4.35 17.69 31.68
CA ARG A 274 -3.55 17.30 32.86
C ARG A 274 -2.16 17.91 32.83
N GLU A 275 -1.49 17.93 31.68
CA GLU A 275 -0.18 18.57 31.49
C GLU A 275 -0.28 20.09 31.72
N ALA A 276 -1.30 20.74 31.15
CA ALA A 276 -1.57 22.16 31.36
C ALA A 276 -1.88 22.49 32.84
N ALA A 277 -2.61 21.62 33.54
CA ALA A 277 -2.89 21.79 34.97
C ALA A 277 -1.60 21.70 35.81
N LEU A 278 -0.75 20.69 35.56
CA LEU A 278 0.55 20.54 36.21
C LEU A 278 1.47 21.75 35.96
N GLN A 279 1.46 22.29 34.73
CA GLN A 279 2.24 23.48 34.39
C GLN A 279 1.71 24.73 35.10
N ARG A 280 0.39 24.90 35.22
CA ARG A 280 -0.23 25.99 35.99
C ARG A 280 0.11 25.89 37.48
N GLU A 281 0.04 24.70 38.07
CA GLU A 281 0.42 24.50 39.47
C GLU A 281 1.91 24.82 39.72
N GLN A 282 2.81 24.42 38.81
CA GLN A 282 4.23 24.80 38.89
C GLN A 282 4.45 26.33 38.80
N ILE A 283 3.69 27.02 37.94
CA ILE A 283 3.74 28.49 37.85
C ILE A 283 3.22 29.14 39.15
N ILE A 284 2.16 28.60 39.74
CA ILE A 284 1.60 29.10 41.02
C ILE A 284 2.58 28.89 42.18
N VAL A 285 3.22 27.72 42.26
CA VAL A 285 4.25 27.43 43.28
C VAL A 285 5.52 28.27 43.06
N GLY A 286 5.89 28.58 41.82
CA GLY A 286 7.00 29.48 41.49
C GLY A 286 6.76 30.94 41.85
N ASN A 287 5.50 31.41 41.77
CA ASN A 287 5.12 32.78 42.16
C ASN A 287 4.71 32.91 43.64
N GLY A 288 4.45 31.79 44.32
CA GLY A 288 4.12 31.74 45.74
C GLY A 288 5.35 31.43 46.59
N HIS A 289 6.03 32.46 47.10
CA HIS A 289 6.85 32.30 48.31
C HIS A 289 5.94 31.88 49.47
N ALA A 290 5.74 30.58 49.67
CA ALA A 290 5.11 30.04 50.86
C ALA A 290 6.14 29.99 52.00
N ILE A 291 6.18 31.05 52.81
CA ILE A 291 6.88 31.05 54.11
C ILE A 291 5.93 30.43 55.15
N PRO A 292 6.29 29.33 55.83
CA PRO A 292 5.55 28.91 57.02
C PRO A 292 5.96 29.83 58.19
N LYS A 293 5.00 30.56 58.75
CA LYS A 293 5.18 31.25 60.04
C LYS A 293 5.22 30.21 61.16
N ASN A 294 6.42 29.80 61.57
CA ASN A 294 6.62 29.11 62.84
C ASN A 294 6.75 30.12 63.97
N GLY A 295 5.88 29.99 64.98
CA GLY A 295 6.06 30.55 66.31
C GLY A 295 6.16 29.43 67.35
N SER A 296 7.36 29.30 67.93
CA SER A 296 7.66 28.82 69.29
C SER A 296 7.61 27.31 69.65
N SER A 297 8.83 26.77 69.83
CA SER A 297 9.32 25.98 70.98
C SER A 297 8.78 24.56 71.24
N THR A 298 9.55 23.52 70.87
CA THR A 298 10.50 22.77 71.73
C THR A 298 11.19 21.65 70.91
N ASN A 299 12.48 21.41 71.17
CA ASN A 299 13.30 20.35 70.56
C ASN A 299 13.25 19.07 71.44
N PRO A 300 13.58 17.83 70.99
CA PRO A 300 14.93 17.51 70.46
C PRO A 300 15.05 16.45 69.32
N HIS A 301 15.84 16.80 68.28
CA HIS A 301 16.81 16.00 67.46
C HIS A 301 16.49 14.57 66.93
N PRO A 302 17.25 14.08 65.92
CA PRO A 302 17.84 14.71 64.72
C PRO A 302 17.63 13.84 63.44
N LEU A 303 17.99 14.32 62.24
CA LEU A 303 18.58 13.47 61.17
C LEU A 303 19.17 14.32 60.02
N ASN A 304 20.42 14.73 60.26
CA ASN A 304 21.60 14.67 59.40
C ASN A 304 21.45 14.82 57.86
N SER A 305 21.74 16.02 57.35
CA SER A 305 21.81 16.41 55.93
C SER A 305 23.04 15.87 55.16
N LYS A 306 23.85 14.98 55.74
CA LYS A 306 25.00 14.34 55.06
C LYS A 306 24.62 13.11 54.22
N ALA A 307 23.57 12.37 54.56
CA ALA A 307 23.19 11.15 53.84
C ALA A 307 22.53 11.42 52.48
N LEU A 308 21.86 12.56 52.32
CA LEU A 308 21.15 12.92 51.08
C LEU A 308 22.11 13.40 49.97
N ASN A 309 23.22 14.04 50.34
CA ASN A 309 24.24 14.50 49.38
C ASN A 309 25.18 13.37 48.91
N GLU A 310 25.45 12.34 49.73
CA GLU A 310 26.23 11.16 49.31
C GLU A 310 25.47 10.25 48.33
N GLN A 311 24.14 10.20 48.40
CA GLN A 311 23.32 9.43 47.45
C GLN A 311 23.22 10.09 46.06
N LEU A 312 23.31 11.42 45.99
CA LEU A 312 23.25 12.19 44.74
C LEU A 312 24.57 12.13 43.96
N GLU A 313 25.72 12.08 44.65
CA GLU A 313 27.04 11.96 44.01
C GLU A 313 27.35 10.51 43.56
N ASN A 314 26.90 9.49 44.31
CA ASN A 314 27.06 8.08 43.88
C ASN A 314 26.25 7.72 42.61
N ASN A 315 25.15 8.43 42.33
CA ASN A 315 24.37 8.24 41.09
C ASN A 315 24.98 8.95 39.86
N LYS A 316 25.81 9.99 40.05
CA LYS A 316 26.57 10.61 38.96
C LYS A 316 27.76 9.76 38.53
N ALA A 317 28.45 9.10 39.46
CA ALA A 317 29.61 8.25 39.16
C ALA A 317 29.27 6.96 38.40
N ARG A 318 28.04 6.44 38.53
CA ARG A 318 27.57 5.23 37.81
C ARG A 318 27.18 5.46 36.35
N ARG A 319 27.00 6.71 35.91
CA ARG A 319 26.60 7.05 34.53
C ARG A 319 27.77 7.26 33.54
N ASN A 320 29.01 7.38 34.03
CA ASN A 320 30.17 7.74 33.19
C ASN A 320 31.11 6.57 32.84
N GLY A 321 30.66 5.31 33.02
CA GLY A 321 31.47 4.12 32.82
C GLY A 321 30.94 3.15 31.77
N ALA A 322 30.69 3.60 30.54
CA ALA A 322 30.59 2.71 29.38
C ALA A 322 30.90 3.49 28.07
N SER A 323 32.13 3.31 27.62
CA SER A 323 32.74 3.54 26.31
C SER A 323 31.95 4.24 25.19
N ARG A 324 32.54 5.34 24.72
CA ARG A 324 32.32 6.00 23.42
C ARG A 324 32.82 5.11 22.27
N SER A 325 31.98 4.91 21.27
CA SER A 325 32.38 4.82 19.85
C SER A 325 31.29 5.51 19.02
N ASN A 326 31.44 6.82 18.81
CA ASN A 326 30.62 7.58 17.87
C ASN A 326 31.19 7.40 16.46
N ALA A 327 30.43 6.73 15.59
CA ALA A 327 30.41 7.06 14.18
C ALA A 327 29.22 8.01 13.99
N GLU A 328 29.49 9.21 13.50
CA GLU A 328 28.48 10.18 13.09
C GLU A 328 27.71 9.64 11.88
N ASN A 329 26.39 9.60 11.97
CA ASN A 329 25.50 9.64 10.81
C ASN A 329 24.24 10.40 11.25
N GLY A 330 24.21 11.69 10.90
CA GLY A 330 23.02 12.52 11.01
C GLY A 330 22.06 12.15 9.88
N ASN A 331 20.88 11.67 10.23
CA ASN A 331 19.74 11.61 9.32
C ASN A 331 18.47 12.04 10.07
N GLY A 332 18.24 13.35 10.08
CA GLY A 332 16.99 13.96 10.51
C GLY A 332 15.88 13.59 9.53
N HIS A 333 15.09 12.58 9.88
CA HIS A 333 13.87 12.24 9.15
C HIS A 333 12.81 13.32 9.45
N GLN A 334 12.41 14.06 8.41
CA GLN A 334 11.33 15.04 8.51
C GLN A 334 9.98 14.33 8.75
N ARG A 335 9.33 14.79 9.82
CA ARG A 335 8.08 14.28 10.39
C ARG A 335 6.90 14.43 9.42
N SER A 336 5.84 13.65 9.63
CA SER A 336 4.53 13.93 9.03
C SER A 336 3.86 15.06 9.82
N PRO A 337 3.21 16.05 9.18
CA PRO A 337 2.50 17.15 9.86
C PRO A 337 1.42 16.70 10.85
N LEU A 338 0.99 15.43 10.78
CA LEU A 338 0.01 14.85 11.70
C LEU A 338 0.60 14.54 13.09
N LEU A 339 1.92 14.32 13.19
CA LEU A 339 2.59 13.90 14.43
C LEU A 339 3.08 15.08 15.29
N ASP A 340 3.34 16.25 14.71
CA ASP A 340 3.72 17.45 15.48
C ASP A 340 2.57 17.97 16.37
N ALA A 341 1.33 17.54 16.10
CA ALA A 341 0.17 17.93 16.90
C ALA A 341 0.01 17.14 18.21
N ILE A 342 0.79 16.08 18.50
CA ILE A 342 0.43 15.12 19.56
C ILE A 342 1.52 14.83 20.62
N GLY A 343 2.72 15.42 20.54
CA GLY A 343 3.69 15.41 21.66
C GLY A 343 3.84 14.07 22.39
N MET A 344 4.07 12.97 21.66
CA MET A 344 4.32 11.65 22.25
C MET A 344 5.64 11.08 21.73
N GLU A 345 6.57 10.88 22.65
CA GLU A 345 7.74 10.00 22.46
C GLU A 345 7.27 8.53 22.51
N PRO A 346 7.61 7.68 21.53
CA PRO A 346 7.25 6.28 21.59
C PRO A 346 8.06 5.55 22.67
N LYS A 347 7.37 4.91 23.61
CA LYS A 347 7.98 3.86 24.45
C LYS A 347 8.41 2.71 23.55
N ARG A 348 9.72 2.45 23.45
CA ARG A 348 10.22 1.13 23.03
C ARG A 348 9.53 0.08 23.90
N ARG A 349 8.80 -0.85 23.28
CA ARG A 349 8.27 -2.02 23.98
C ARG A 349 9.46 -2.79 24.55
N ALA A 350 9.46 -3.02 25.86
CA ALA A 350 10.38 -3.97 26.48
C ALA A 350 10.09 -5.36 25.88
N ALA A 351 11.15 -6.09 25.51
CA ALA A 351 11.04 -7.48 25.07
C ALA A 351 10.35 -8.29 26.18
N GLY A 352 9.13 -8.75 25.91
CA GLY A 352 8.27 -9.40 26.89
C GLY A 352 7.38 -10.47 26.24
N THR A 353 7.95 -11.67 26.15
CA THR A 353 7.29 -13.00 26.15
C THR A 353 6.04 -13.18 25.29
N SER A 354 6.22 -13.24 23.97
CA SER A 354 5.51 -14.24 23.16
C SER A 354 6.50 -15.38 22.93
N GLN A 355 6.32 -16.49 23.65
CA GLN A 355 7.07 -17.72 23.37
C GLN A 355 6.75 -18.19 21.96
N SER A 356 7.60 -17.83 21.01
CA SER A 356 7.73 -18.56 19.76
C SER A 356 8.27 -19.94 20.07
N LEU A 357 7.48 -20.99 19.78
CA LEU A 357 8.00 -22.35 19.65
C LEU A 357 8.91 -22.39 18.42
N ILE A 358 10.16 -21.98 18.62
CA ILE A 358 11.29 -22.32 17.76
C ILE A 358 11.86 -23.61 18.33
N VAL A 359 11.70 -24.71 17.60
CA VAL A 359 12.40 -25.96 17.90
C VAL A 359 13.87 -25.80 17.45
N PRO A 360 14.87 -26.17 18.27
CA PRO A 360 16.27 -26.09 17.88
C PRO A 360 16.64 -27.16 16.84
N ASP A 361 17.64 -26.83 16.03
CA ASP A 361 18.25 -27.67 14.99
C ASP A 361 18.56 -29.10 15.48
N ALA A 362 18.25 -30.09 14.63
CA ALA A 362 18.75 -31.46 14.75
C ALA A 362 19.99 -31.64 13.85
N PRO A 363 20.95 -32.50 14.26
CA PRO A 363 22.35 -32.40 13.84
C PRO A 363 22.66 -33.06 12.49
N GLY A 364 23.78 -32.63 11.91
CA GLY A 364 24.22 -32.92 10.56
C GLY A 364 24.37 -34.39 10.16
N LEU A 365 24.32 -34.59 8.84
CA LEU A 365 24.76 -35.80 8.14
C LEU A 365 25.93 -35.45 7.20
N PRO A 366 26.88 -36.39 7.00
CA PRO A 366 28.25 -36.12 6.54
C PRO A 366 28.38 -35.93 5.02
N PRO A 367 29.54 -35.45 4.52
CA PRO A 367 29.74 -35.20 3.09
C PRO A 367 30.01 -36.53 2.36
N GLY A 368 29.37 -36.71 1.21
CA GLY A 368 29.53 -37.87 0.34
C GLY A 368 29.78 -37.46 -1.11
N GLU A 369 31.05 -37.47 -1.47
CA GLU A 369 31.71 -37.87 -2.72
C GLU A 369 31.22 -37.43 -4.12
N GLU A 370 32.25 -37.06 -4.89
CA GLU A 370 32.31 -36.77 -6.31
C GLU A 370 31.77 -37.91 -7.20
N GLY A 371 31.18 -37.55 -8.34
CA GLY A 371 30.80 -38.48 -9.40
C GLY A 371 30.62 -37.76 -10.74
N HIS A 372 31.47 -38.13 -11.69
CA HIS A 372 31.59 -37.65 -13.08
C HIS A 372 30.33 -37.82 -13.97
N GLU A 373 30.25 -36.92 -14.95
CA GLU A 373 29.79 -37.04 -16.35
C GLU A 373 28.53 -37.87 -16.71
N ASN A 374 27.58 -37.23 -17.42
CA ASN A 374 27.42 -37.43 -18.87
C ASN A 374 26.30 -36.56 -19.47
N GLY A 375 26.55 -36.03 -20.66
CA GLY A 375 25.61 -35.23 -21.42
C GLY A 375 24.54 -36.05 -22.15
N ASN A 376 23.45 -35.39 -22.51
CA ASN A 376 22.78 -35.62 -23.79
C ASN A 376 21.85 -34.46 -24.14
N GLY A 377 22.07 -33.88 -25.32
CA GLY A 377 21.21 -32.87 -25.90
C GLY A 377 19.92 -33.46 -26.47
N ALA A 378 18.86 -32.65 -26.51
CA ALA A 378 17.65 -32.94 -27.25
C ALA A 378 17.24 -31.72 -28.09
N ILE A 379 17.08 -32.01 -29.37
CA ILE A 379 16.84 -31.15 -30.51
C ILE A 379 15.38 -30.63 -30.50
N ILE A 380 15.18 -29.32 -30.67
CA ILE A 380 13.86 -28.70 -30.86
C ILE A 380 13.51 -28.70 -32.36
N ARG A 381 12.35 -29.26 -32.72
CA ARG A 381 11.75 -29.15 -34.07
C ARG A 381 10.67 -28.04 -34.08
N PRO A 382 10.50 -27.30 -35.19
CA PRO A 382 9.51 -26.21 -35.28
C PRO A 382 8.12 -26.71 -35.71
N VAL A 383 7.09 -25.97 -35.30
CA VAL A 383 5.66 -26.19 -35.64
C VAL A 383 5.27 -25.30 -36.84
N PRO A 384 4.40 -25.74 -37.79
CA PRO A 384 4.12 -25.01 -39.03
C PRO A 384 3.03 -23.93 -38.88
N GLN A 385 3.13 -22.93 -39.76
CA GLN A 385 2.14 -21.88 -40.04
C GLN A 385 0.92 -22.44 -40.79
N ASP A 386 -0.24 -21.80 -40.61
CA ASP A 386 -1.44 -22.05 -41.41
C ASP A 386 -2.07 -20.70 -41.85
N ASP A 387 -2.56 -20.69 -43.09
CA ASP A 387 -2.84 -19.51 -43.90
C ASP A 387 -4.34 -19.41 -44.26
N GLY A 388 -4.88 -18.18 -44.35
CA GLY A 388 -6.13 -17.82 -45.06
C GLY A 388 -7.42 -17.86 -44.21
N GLY A 389 -8.43 -17.00 -44.35
CA GLY A 389 -8.81 -15.94 -45.29
C GLY A 389 -10.03 -15.17 -44.72
N GLY A 390 -10.42 -14.05 -45.34
CA GLY A 390 -11.14 -12.94 -44.69
C GLY A 390 -12.68 -12.90 -44.70
N ALA A 391 -13.24 -11.89 -44.00
CA ALA A 391 -14.51 -11.20 -44.29
C ALA A 391 -14.70 -9.89 -43.46
N THR A 392 -14.81 -8.78 -44.18
CA THR A 392 -15.55 -7.49 -44.01
C THR A 392 -15.84 -6.82 -42.65
N ASN A 393 -15.20 -5.64 -42.49
CA ASN A 393 -15.54 -4.36 -41.85
C ASN A 393 -16.82 -4.18 -40.99
N GLY A 394 -16.59 -3.99 -39.69
CA GLY A 394 -17.20 -2.95 -38.85
C GLY A 394 -16.06 -2.24 -38.10
N GLU A 395 -16.10 -0.91 -38.00
CA GLU A 395 -15.02 -0.08 -37.42
C GLU A 395 -14.57 -0.59 -36.05
N ARG A 396 -13.27 -0.89 -35.92
CA ARG A 396 -12.65 -1.50 -34.73
C ARG A 396 -12.03 -0.40 -33.88
N LEU A 397 -12.36 -0.37 -32.58
CA LEU A 397 -11.60 0.40 -31.61
C LEU A 397 -10.36 -0.39 -31.17
N PRO A 398 -9.16 0.23 -31.08
CA PRO A 398 -7.94 -0.45 -30.64
C PRO A 398 -8.04 -0.83 -29.15
N GLY A 399 -7.57 -2.04 -28.78
CA GLY A 399 -7.58 -2.55 -27.40
C GLY A 399 -8.44 -3.79 -27.14
N SER A 400 -9.08 -4.34 -28.17
CA SER A 400 -10.04 -5.45 -28.07
C SER A 400 -9.44 -6.80 -28.49
N ARG A 401 -8.42 -7.29 -27.78
CA ARG A 401 -8.05 -8.72 -27.86
C ARG A 401 -8.54 -9.44 -26.59
N GLY A 402 -9.60 -10.24 -26.71
CA GLY A 402 -10.15 -11.07 -25.64
C GLY A 402 -11.58 -10.73 -25.17
N MET A 403 -12.25 -9.76 -25.81
CA MET A 403 -13.63 -9.31 -25.50
C MET A 403 -14.63 -9.69 -26.61
N ASP A 404 -14.22 -10.57 -27.51
CA ASP A 404 -14.85 -10.85 -28.81
C ASP A 404 -16.20 -11.60 -28.69
N LYS A 405 -16.59 -12.02 -27.49
CA LYS A 405 -17.82 -12.77 -27.19
C LYS A 405 -18.83 -12.01 -26.33
N LEU A 406 -18.54 -10.77 -25.95
CA LEU A 406 -19.42 -9.95 -25.10
C LEU A 406 -20.01 -8.84 -25.95
N ASP A 407 -21.34 -8.70 -25.88
CA ASP A 407 -22.04 -7.65 -26.61
C ASP A 407 -21.73 -6.26 -26.03
N ALA A 408 -22.10 -5.21 -26.76
CA ALA A 408 -21.84 -3.83 -26.37
C ALA A 408 -22.47 -3.48 -25.01
N LEU A 409 -23.58 -4.14 -24.62
CA LEU A 409 -24.26 -3.94 -23.36
C LEU A 409 -23.48 -4.58 -22.21
N ASP A 410 -22.89 -5.76 -22.42
CA ASP A 410 -22.04 -6.44 -21.43
C ASP A 410 -20.73 -5.68 -21.17
N GLN A 411 -20.13 -5.08 -22.21
CA GLN A 411 -18.95 -4.22 -22.06
C GLN A 411 -19.29 -2.93 -21.28
N GLN A 412 -20.46 -2.34 -21.56
CA GLN A 412 -20.97 -1.19 -20.82
C GLN A 412 -21.26 -1.53 -19.36
N LEU A 413 -21.82 -2.71 -19.07
CA LEU A 413 -22.12 -3.19 -17.71
C LEU A 413 -20.86 -3.51 -16.90
N ILE A 414 -19.76 -3.90 -17.54
CA ILE A 414 -18.46 -4.11 -16.87
C ILE A 414 -17.84 -2.76 -16.51
N VAL A 415 -17.81 -1.81 -17.45
CA VAL A 415 -17.33 -0.44 -17.19
C VAL A 415 -18.18 0.25 -16.12
N GLU A 416 -19.50 0.13 -16.21
CA GLU A 416 -20.43 0.71 -15.23
C GLU A 416 -20.42 -0.03 -13.88
N GLY A 417 -20.11 -1.33 -13.88
CA GLY A 417 -19.89 -2.14 -12.68
C GLY A 417 -18.59 -1.78 -11.95
N ASP A 418 -17.55 -1.44 -12.70
CA ASP A 418 -16.28 -0.94 -12.17
C ASP A 418 -16.40 0.51 -11.67
N GLU A 419 -17.17 1.35 -12.36
CA GLU A 419 -17.49 2.73 -11.93
C GLU A 419 -18.38 2.79 -10.68
N LYS A 420 -19.34 1.86 -10.53
CA LYS A 420 -20.24 1.77 -9.36
C LYS A 420 -19.66 0.94 -8.21
N SER A 421 -18.44 0.41 -8.33
CA SER A 421 -17.81 -0.42 -7.30
C SER A 421 -17.47 0.33 -6.00
N ASN A 422 -17.72 1.64 -5.94
CA ASN A 422 -17.46 2.51 -4.79
C ASN A 422 -18.72 3.12 -4.16
N ASN A 423 -19.94 2.67 -4.52
CA ASN A 423 -21.18 3.05 -3.84
C ASN A 423 -22.10 1.83 -3.64
N ALA A 424 -22.09 1.30 -2.43
CA ALA A 424 -22.86 0.09 -2.06
C ALA A 424 -24.37 0.26 -2.22
N GLU A 425 -24.90 1.49 -2.13
CA GLU A 425 -26.33 1.77 -2.22
C GLU A 425 -26.84 1.77 -3.66
N GLU A 426 -26.08 2.39 -4.57
CA GLU A 426 -26.33 2.35 -6.02
C GLU A 426 -26.20 0.93 -6.58
N MET A 427 -25.21 0.15 -6.12
CA MET A 427 -25.06 -1.25 -6.51
C MET A 427 -26.28 -2.10 -6.08
N ARG A 428 -26.83 -1.86 -4.87
CA ARG A 428 -28.04 -2.53 -4.39
C ARG A 428 -29.29 -2.08 -5.15
N ALA A 429 -29.37 -0.82 -5.57
CA ALA A 429 -30.47 -0.30 -6.39
C ALA A 429 -30.45 -0.92 -7.80
N GLU A 430 -29.28 -0.99 -8.44
CA GLU A 430 -29.13 -1.53 -9.78
C GLU A 430 -29.38 -3.05 -9.82
N ARG A 431 -28.86 -3.80 -8.84
CA ARG A 431 -29.16 -5.24 -8.69
C ARG A 431 -30.66 -5.52 -8.52
N ARG A 432 -31.40 -4.63 -7.83
CA ARG A 432 -32.86 -4.72 -7.70
C ARG A 432 -33.57 -4.44 -9.03
N LYS A 433 -33.08 -3.47 -9.80
CA LYS A 433 -33.62 -3.09 -11.12
C LYS A 433 -33.41 -4.20 -12.16
N ILE A 434 -32.21 -4.78 -12.22
CA ILE A 434 -31.89 -5.93 -13.08
C ILE A 434 -32.75 -7.14 -12.72
N ARG A 435 -32.92 -7.44 -11.43
CA ARG A 435 -33.79 -8.55 -10.98
C ARG A 435 -35.25 -8.33 -11.36
N SER A 436 -35.75 -7.09 -11.24
CA SER A 436 -37.12 -6.72 -11.65
C SER A 436 -37.32 -6.86 -13.17
N ASN A 437 -36.37 -6.36 -13.97
CA ASN A 437 -36.41 -6.44 -15.43
C ASN A 437 -36.33 -7.90 -15.92
N ARG A 438 -35.52 -8.74 -15.27
CA ARG A 438 -35.44 -10.17 -15.59
C ARG A 438 -36.75 -10.91 -15.29
N ILE A 439 -37.39 -10.61 -14.15
CA ILE A 439 -38.71 -11.15 -13.82
C ILE A 439 -39.77 -10.68 -14.83
N LYS A 440 -39.71 -9.42 -15.26
CA LYS A 440 -40.64 -8.85 -16.25
C LYS A 440 -40.47 -9.47 -17.63
N ASN A 441 -39.24 -9.67 -18.08
CA ASN A 441 -38.92 -10.33 -19.36
C ASN A 441 -39.24 -11.83 -19.36
N ASP A 442 -39.01 -12.53 -18.25
CA ASP A 442 -39.44 -13.94 -18.11
C ASP A 442 -40.97 -14.07 -18.09
N ARG A 443 -41.69 -13.06 -17.59
CA ARG A 443 -43.16 -13.01 -17.65
C ARG A 443 -43.66 -12.82 -19.08
N LEU A 444 -43.04 -11.90 -19.83
CA LEU A 444 -43.37 -11.63 -21.24
C LEU A 444 -43.06 -12.84 -22.14
N ARG A 445 -41.97 -13.57 -21.88
CA ARG A 445 -41.63 -14.80 -22.62
C ARG A 445 -42.55 -15.99 -22.31
N ARG A 446 -43.34 -15.93 -21.23
CA ARG A 446 -44.30 -16.97 -20.83
C ARG A 446 -45.75 -16.62 -21.20
N MET A 447 -45.99 -15.47 -21.84
CA MET A 447 -47.31 -15.16 -22.37
C MET A 447 -47.52 -16.00 -23.65
N PRO A 448 -48.62 -16.75 -23.77
CA PRO A 448 -48.95 -17.40 -25.03
C PRO A 448 -49.12 -16.32 -26.12
N PRO A 449 -48.73 -16.60 -27.37
CA PRO A 449 -48.91 -15.65 -28.46
C PRO A 449 -50.39 -15.27 -28.55
N GLU A 450 -50.69 -13.97 -28.63
CA GLU A 450 -52.04 -13.51 -28.92
C GLU A 450 -52.47 -14.08 -30.27
N GLU A 451 -53.55 -14.87 -30.27
CA GLU A 451 -54.24 -15.29 -31.48
C GLU A 451 -54.76 -14.03 -32.19
N SER A 452 -54.41 -13.93 -33.47
CA SER A 452 -54.75 -12.85 -34.40
C SER A 452 -56.24 -12.64 -34.57
#